data_AF-A0A0S2KE56-F1
#
_entry.id   AF-A0A0S2KE56-F1
#
_cell.length_a   1.000
_cell.length_b   1.000
_cell.length_c   1.000
_cell.angle_alpha   90.00
_cell.angle_beta   90.00
_cell.angle_gamma   90.00
#
_symmetry.space_group_name_H-M   'P 1'
#
loop_
_entity.id
_entity.type
_entity.pdbx_description
1 polymer ?
#
loop_
_entity_poly.entity_id
_entity_poly.type
_entity_poly.pdbx_seq_one_letter_code
_entity_poly.pdbx_strand_id
1 'polypeptide(L)'
;MRPSDADILIGALTIHGEARGCTQPGRTAIAHCIINRAKARKWWGKGTAGYADHTIAAVCLKPWQFSCWNPNDPNQILLKTLQEQYRAAIQKPTCRAALKALIDALDGYEPDQTGGATHYLTTNLHKSARCPAWAKGNNNFVEIGSHRFFSGIA
;
A
#
# COMPACT_ATOMS: atom_id res chain seq x y z
N MET A 1 -10.81 -9.86 9.00
CA MET A 1 -10.75 -10.33 7.59
C MET A 1 -9.74 -11.46 7.56
N ARG A 2 -10.07 -12.61 6.96
CA ARG A 2 -9.06 -13.66 6.70
C ARG A 2 -8.57 -13.49 5.26
N PRO A 3 -7.33 -13.01 5.05
CA PRO A 3 -6.80 -12.79 3.70
C PRO A 3 -6.57 -14.12 2.98
N SER A 4 -6.77 -14.13 1.67
CA SER A 4 -6.37 -15.24 0.79
C SER A 4 -4.87 -15.21 0.49
N ASP A 5 -4.32 -16.27 -0.09
CA ASP A 5 -2.92 -16.28 -0.56
C ASP A 5 -2.68 -15.18 -1.61
N ALA A 6 -3.68 -14.89 -2.45
CA ALA A 6 -3.63 -13.81 -3.41
C ALA A 6 -3.57 -12.43 -2.72
N ASP A 7 -4.36 -12.21 -1.66
CA ASP A 7 -4.31 -10.98 -0.86
C ASP A 7 -2.94 -10.76 -0.24
N ILE A 8 -2.34 -11.82 0.31
CA ILE A 8 -1.01 -11.75 0.91
C ILE A 8 0.06 -11.44 -0.14
N LEU A 9 0.06 -12.16 -1.26
CA LEU A 9 1.05 -11.97 -2.31
C LEU A 9 0.96 -10.57 -2.93
N ILE A 10 -0.24 -10.16 -3.35
CA ILE A 10 -0.46 -8.87 -4.02
C ILE A 10 -0.23 -7.71 -3.06
N GLY A 11 -0.68 -7.83 -1.80
CA GLY A 11 -0.43 -6.83 -0.77
C GLY A 11 1.07 -6.62 -0.54
N ALA A 12 1.84 -7.70 -0.40
CA ALA A 12 3.27 -7.63 -0.17
C ALA A 12 4.02 -7.04 -1.37
N LEU A 13 3.64 -7.40 -2.60
CA LEU A 13 4.19 -6.82 -3.82
C LEU A 13 3.86 -5.33 -3.97
N THR A 14 2.66 -4.92 -3.58
CA THR A 14 2.25 -3.51 -3.57
C THR A 14 3.12 -2.71 -2.60
N ILE A 15 3.30 -3.20 -1.37
CA ILE A 15 4.18 -2.56 -0.38
C ILE A 15 5.63 -2.52 -0.89
N HIS A 16 6.09 -3.57 -1.57
CA HIS A 16 7.42 -3.55 -2.19
C HIS A 16 7.53 -2.46 -3.26
N GLY A 17 6.55 -2.35 -4.16
CA GLY A 17 6.53 -1.31 -5.21
C GLY A 17 6.54 0.11 -4.63
N GLU A 18 5.74 0.35 -3.60
CA GLU A 18 5.58 1.67 -2.99
C GLU A 18 6.72 2.04 -2.03
N ALA A 19 7.31 1.04 -1.37
CA ALA A 19 8.10 1.27 -0.16
C ALA A 19 9.39 0.44 -0.07
N ARG A 20 9.91 -0.10 -1.20
CA ARG A 20 11.16 -0.90 -1.17
C ARG A 20 12.32 -0.17 -0.49
N GLY A 21 12.43 1.14 -0.66
CA GLY A 21 13.47 1.99 -0.07
C GLY A 21 13.15 2.58 1.31
N CYS A 22 11.98 2.28 1.87
CA CYS A 22 11.56 2.84 3.16
C CYS A 22 12.10 2.03 4.36
N THR A 23 11.93 2.57 5.56
CA THR A 23 12.14 1.83 6.81
C THR A 23 10.98 0.85 7.05
N GLN A 24 11.15 -0.09 7.99
CA GLN A 24 10.09 -1.03 8.33
C GLN A 24 8.79 -0.34 8.81
N PRO A 25 8.84 0.66 9.72
CA PRO A 25 7.64 1.42 10.09
C PRO A 25 6.94 2.09 8.89
N GLY A 26 7.71 2.62 7.93
CA GLY A 26 7.13 3.20 6.71
C GLY A 26 6.41 2.17 5.83
N ARG A 27 6.93 0.94 5.74
CA ARG A 27 6.24 -0.17 5.04
C ARG A 27 4.95 -0.57 5.75
N THR A 28 5.01 -0.70 7.07
CA THR A 28 3.86 -1.06 7.90
C THR A 28 2.77 0.02 7.85
N ALA A 29 3.14 1.30 7.80
CA ALA A 29 2.20 2.41 7.62
C ALA A 29 1.44 2.32 6.27
N ILE A 30 2.13 1.95 5.19
CA ILE A 30 1.48 1.71 3.89
C ILE A 30 0.59 0.46 3.93
N ALA A 31 1.03 -0.60 4.63
CA ALA A 31 0.20 -1.79 4.86
C ALA A 31 -1.11 -1.43 5.57
N HIS A 32 -1.05 -0.63 6.64
CA HIS A 32 -2.25 -0.13 7.33
C HIS A 32 -3.14 0.69 6.42
N CYS A 33 -2.58 1.55 5.56
CA CYS A 33 -3.38 2.30 4.59
C CYS A 33 -4.17 1.39 3.63
N ILE A 34 -3.53 0.32 3.13
CA ILE A 34 -4.21 -0.71 2.29
C ILE A 34 -5.34 -1.39 3.09
N ILE A 35 -5.06 -1.81 4.32
CA ILE A 35 -6.02 -2.47 5.20
C ILE A 35 -7.19 -1.52 5.54
N ASN A 36 -6.91 -0.24 5.79
CA ASN A 36 -7.91 0.78 6.09
C ASN A 36 -8.84 1.03 4.89
N ARG A 37 -8.29 1.09 3.67
CA ARG A 37 -9.10 1.16 2.43
C ARG A 37 -10.01 -0.06 2.27
N ALA A 38 -9.50 -1.26 2.55
CA ALA A 38 -10.26 -2.51 2.50
C ALA A 38 -11.38 -2.52 3.55
N LYS A 39 -11.07 -2.14 4.79
CA LYS A 39 -12.04 -2.03 5.90
C LYS A 39 -13.10 -0.95 5.68
N ALA A 40 -12.74 0.17 5.06
CA ALA A 40 -13.66 1.26 4.76
C ALA A 40 -14.74 0.87 3.75
N ARG A 41 -14.52 -0.22 2.98
CA ARG A 41 -15.47 -0.77 2.00
C ARG A 41 -16.01 0.29 1.02
N LYS A 42 -15.14 1.23 0.64
CA LYS A 42 -15.42 2.28 -0.35
C LYS A 42 -14.96 1.86 -1.75
N TRP A 43 -15.04 2.79 -2.70
CA TRP A 43 -14.73 2.61 -4.11
C TRP A 43 -13.34 2.01 -4.39
N TRP A 44 -12.37 2.17 -3.49
CA TRP A 44 -11.00 1.65 -3.60
C TRP A 44 -10.94 0.15 -3.87
N GLY A 45 -11.86 -0.64 -3.31
CA GLY A 45 -11.87 -2.10 -3.49
C GLY A 45 -13.05 -2.63 -4.29
N LYS A 46 -13.88 -1.76 -4.88
CA LYS A 46 -15.13 -2.16 -5.54
C LYS A 46 -14.93 -2.44 -7.03
N GLY A 47 -15.43 -3.56 -7.54
CA GLY A 47 -15.46 -3.88 -8.97
C GLY A 47 -14.08 -4.14 -9.58
N THR A 48 -13.10 -4.58 -8.78
CA THR A 48 -11.78 -4.98 -9.31
C THR A 48 -11.90 -6.37 -9.93
N ALA A 49 -11.72 -6.47 -11.24
CA ALA A 49 -11.90 -7.71 -11.98
C ALA A 49 -11.03 -8.85 -11.42
N GLY A 50 -11.62 -10.04 -11.24
CA GLY A 50 -10.93 -11.23 -10.73
C GLY A 50 -10.82 -11.31 -9.21
N TYR A 51 -11.29 -10.31 -8.46
CA TYR A 51 -11.22 -10.28 -7.00
C TYR A 51 -12.57 -9.91 -6.38
N ALA A 52 -12.88 -10.48 -5.22
CA ALA A 52 -14.04 -10.08 -4.45
C ALA A 52 -13.89 -8.62 -3.96
N ASP A 53 -15.01 -7.92 -3.82
CA ASP A 53 -14.98 -6.52 -3.40
C ASP A 53 -14.35 -6.33 -2.02
N HIS A 54 -13.52 -5.30 -1.92
CA HIS A 54 -12.88 -4.83 -0.68
C HIS A 54 -11.91 -5.83 -0.05
N THR A 55 -11.40 -6.80 -0.80
CA THR A 55 -10.21 -7.54 -0.38
C THR A 55 -8.95 -6.69 -0.54
N ILE A 56 -7.84 -7.15 0.04
CA ILE A 56 -6.53 -6.48 -0.08
C ILE A 56 -6.11 -6.44 -1.55
N ALA A 57 -6.22 -7.58 -2.26
CA ALA A 57 -5.92 -7.65 -3.67
C ALA A 57 -6.80 -6.71 -4.51
N ALA A 58 -8.11 -6.64 -4.20
CA ALA A 58 -9.02 -5.75 -4.90
C ALA A 58 -8.64 -4.28 -4.72
N VAL A 59 -8.21 -3.87 -3.53
CA VAL A 59 -7.71 -2.50 -3.26
C VAL A 59 -6.39 -2.23 -3.98
N CYS A 60 -5.45 -3.15 -3.92
CA CYS A 60 -4.13 -3.00 -4.52
C CYS A 60 -4.17 -2.91 -6.06
N LEU A 61 -5.02 -3.73 -6.69
CA LEU A 61 -5.12 -3.82 -8.15
C LEU A 61 -6.20 -2.91 -8.74
N LYS A 62 -6.90 -2.14 -7.90
CA LYS A 62 -7.85 -1.14 -8.39
C LYS A 62 -7.08 -0.10 -9.23
N PRO A 63 -7.57 0.23 -10.43
CA PRO A 63 -6.90 1.19 -11.30
C PRO A 63 -6.54 2.49 -10.58
N TRP A 64 -5.30 2.95 -10.79
CA TRP A 64 -4.75 4.20 -10.27
C TRP A 64 -4.57 4.29 -8.75
N GLN A 65 -4.79 3.21 -7.99
CA GLN A 65 -4.56 3.22 -6.53
C GLN A 65 -3.10 3.16 -6.13
N PHE A 66 -2.31 2.39 -6.88
CA PHE A 66 -0.89 2.19 -6.65
C PHE A 66 -0.20 2.19 -8.01
N SER A 67 0.69 3.15 -8.25
CA SER A 67 1.21 3.37 -9.60
C SER A 67 2.06 2.20 -10.09
N CYS A 68 2.66 1.44 -9.16
CA CYS A 68 3.47 0.27 -9.46
C CYS A 68 2.73 -0.83 -10.25
N TRP A 69 1.41 -0.84 -10.30
CA TRP A 69 0.60 -1.76 -11.12
C TRP A 69 0.19 -1.21 -12.48
N ASN A 70 0.43 0.08 -12.77
CA ASN A 70 -0.01 0.70 -14.01
C ASN A 70 0.81 0.21 -15.22
N PRO A 71 0.21 0.10 -16.43
CA PRO A 71 0.87 -0.46 -17.62
C PRO A 71 2.20 0.18 -18.03
N ASN A 72 2.43 1.45 -17.68
CA ASN A 72 3.62 2.20 -18.08
C ASN A 72 4.61 2.42 -16.92
N ASP A 73 4.35 1.86 -15.74
CA ASP A 73 5.27 1.96 -14.61
C ASP A 73 6.35 0.88 -14.75
N PRO A 74 7.66 1.22 -14.74
CA PRO A 74 8.74 0.23 -14.83
C PRO A 74 8.67 -0.84 -13.73
N ASN A 75 8.05 -0.52 -12.58
CA ASN A 75 7.86 -1.51 -11.52
C ASN A 75 6.83 -2.58 -11.90
N GLN A 76 5.93 -2.35 -12.85
CA GLN A 76 4.90 -3.34 -13.20
C GLN A 76 5.54 -4.65 -13.70
N ILE A 77 6.53 -4.55 -14.59
CA ILE A 77 7.27 -5.72 -15.09
C ILE A 77 7.99 -6.42 -13.95
N LEU A 78 8.69 -5.66 -13.10
CA LEU A 78 9.35 -6.19 -11.92
C LEU A 78 8.39 -6.95 -11.00
N LEU A 79 7.23 -6.37 -10.68
CA LEU A 79 6.24 -6.99 -9.79
C LEU A 79 5.64 -8.26 -10.40
N LYS A 80 5.38 -8.29 -11.72
CA LYS A 80 4.95 -9.51 -12.43
C LYS A 80 6.00 -10.61 -12.33
N THR A 81 7.27 -10.32 -12.59
CA THR A 81 8.37 -11.30 -12.44
C THR A 81 8.47 -11.81 -10.99
N LEU A 82 8.36 -10.91 -10.00
CA LEU A 82 8.40 -11.30 -8.59
C LEU A 82 7.19 -12.17 -8.21
N GLN A 83 6.01 -11.91 -8.78
CA GLN A 83 4.81 -12.71 -8.57
C GLN A 83 4.97 -14.14 -9.11
N GLU A 84 5.46 -14.29 -10.34
CA GLU A 84 5.72 -15.59 -10.97
C GLU A 84 6.78 -16.40 -10.22
N GLN A 85 7.77 -15.71 -9.65
CA GLN A 85 8.91 -16.31 -8.95
C GLN A 85 8.85 -16.12 -7.43
N TYR A 86 7.64 -16.07 -6.83
CA TYR A 86 7.46 -15.61 -5.46
C TYR A 86 8.32 -16.35 -4.41
N ARG A 87 8.56 -17.65 -4.60
CA ARG A 87 9.41 -18.46 -3.71
C ARG A 87 10.86 -18.00 -3.68
N ALA A 88 11.40 -17.58 -4.82
CA ALA A 88 12.72 -16.98 -4.90
C ALA A 88 12.67 -15.51 -4.47
N ALA A 89 11.62 -14.78 -4.84
CA ALA A 89 11.44 -13.38 -4.49
C ALA A 89 11.49 -13.16 -2.97
N ILE A 90 10.83 -14.01 -2.18
CA ILE A 90 10.79 -13.83 -0.72
C ILE A 90 12.14 -14.04 -0.03
N GLN A 91 13.14 -14.60 -0.72
CA GLN A 91 14.50 -14.66 -0.20
C GLN A 91 15.21 -13.30 -0.28
N LYS A 92 14.73 -12.37 -1.12
CA LYS A 92 15.26 -11.00 -1.19
C LYS A 92 14.84 -10.23 0.07
N PRO A 93 15.78 -9.57 0.79
CA PRO A 93 15.48 -8.87 2.05
C PRO A 93 14.33 -7.85 1.93
N THR A 94 14.27 -7.12 0.83
CA THR A 94 13.24 -6.10 0.59
C THR A 94 11.86 -6.69 0.30
N CYS A 95 11.76 -7.87 -0.31
CA CYS A 95 10.49 -8.58 -0.48
C CYS A 95 10.03 -9.17 0.85
N ARG A 96 10.97 -9.76 1.62
CA ARG A 96 10.70 -10.29 2.96
C ARG A 96 10.22 -9.21 3.93
N ALA A 97 10.84 -8.04 3.90
CA ALA A 97 10.43 -6.89 4.71
C ALA A 97 9.02 -6.40 4.38
N ALA A 98 8.66 -6.39 3.09
CA ALA A 98 7.32 -6.02 2.64
C ALA A 98 6.26 -7.06 3.07
N LEU A 99 6.55 -8.36 2.94
CA LEU A 99 5.68 -9.40 3.47
C LEU A 99 5.52 -9.28 4.99
N LYS A 100 6.63 -9.10 5.72
CA LYS A 100 6.59 -8.93 7.17
C LYS A 100 5.70 -7.75 7.57
N ALA A 101 5.86 -6.59 6.92
CA ALA A 101 5.06 -5.40 7.18
C ALA A 101 3.55 -5.66 7.00
N LEU A 102 3.19 -6.40 5.96
CA LEU A 102 1.79 -6.77 5.72
C LEU A 102 1.25 -7.69 6.81
N ILE A 103 2.01 -8.74 7.15
CA ILE A 103 1.59 -9.71 8.17
C ILE A 103 1.46 -9.04 9.53
N ASP A 104 2.48 -8.28 9.96
CA ASP A 104 2.47 -7.57 11.24
C ASP A 104 1.27 -6.61 11.37
N ALA A 105 0.85 -5.99 10.26
CA ALA A 105 -0.30 -5.10 10.24
C ALA A 105 -1.64 -5.87 10.25
N LEU A 106 -1.69 -7.04 9.61
CA LEU A 106 -2.88 -7.88 9.50
C LEU A 106 -3.20 -8.64 10.79
N ASP A 107 -2.17 -9.17 11.46
CA ASP A 107 -2.31 -9.91 12.72
C ASP A 107 -2.37 -9.00 13.96
N GLY A 108 -2.07 -7.72 13.78
CA GLY A 108 -2.12 -6.70 14.84
C GLY A 108 -0.87 -6.66 15.72
N TYR A 109 0.23 -7.32 15.31
CA TYR A 109 1.51 -7.22 15.99
C TYR A 109 2.04 -5.77 15.98
N GLU A 110 1.93 -5.08 14.85
CA GLU A 110 2.23 -3.65 14.75
C GLU A 110 0.93 -2.83 14.66
N PRO A 111 0.63 -1.95 15.63
CA PRO A 111 -0.59 -1.14 15.63
C PRO A 111 -0.59 -0.11 14.49
N ASP A 112 -1.78 0.37 14.12
CA ASP A 112 -1.91 1.42 13.10
C ASP A 112 -1.44 2.79 13.60
N GLN A 113 -0.18 3.10 13.34
CA GLN A 113 0.44 4.40 13.66
C GLN A 113 -0.06 5.54 12.76
N THR A 114 -0.80 5.25 11.69
CA THR A 114 -1.29 6.27 10.75
C THR A 114 -2.60 6.93 11.20
N GLY A 115 -3.23 6.40 12.26
CA GLY A 115 -4.51 6.91 12.75
C GLY A 115 -5.66 6.68 11.79
N GLY A 116 -5.72 5.53 11.12
CA GLY A 116 -6.79 5.20 10.17
C GLY A 116 -6.61 5.86 8.80
N ALA A 117 -5.37 6.18 8.39
CA ALA A 117 -5.15 6.86 7.13
C ALA A 117 -5.59 6.01 5.94
N THR A 118 -6.17 6.68 4.93
CA THR A 118 -6.56 6.08 3.65
C THR A 118 -5.82 6.71 2.48
N HIS A 119 -5.09 7.80 2.73
CA HIS A 119 -4.31 8.52 1.75
C HIS A 119 -2.91 8.77 2.28
N TYR A 120 -1.94 8.76 1.39
CA TYR A 120 -0.58 9.16 1.70
C TYR A 120 0.08 9.74 0.46
N LEU A 121 1.12 10.53 0.69
CA LEU A 121 2.04 10.95 -0.36
C LEU A 121 3.43 11.20 0.22
N THR A 122 4.43 11.31 -0.65
CA THR A 122 5.78 11.67 -0.20
C THR A 122 5.80 13.10 0.35
N THR A 123 6.65 13.35 1.34
CA THR A 123 6.88 14.68 1.90
C THR A 123 7.27 15.69 0.81
N ASN A 124 8.08 15.26 -0.16
CA ASN A 124 8.49 16.06 -1.31
C ASN A 124 7.31 16.43 -2.22
N LEU A 125 6.40 15.48 -2.52
CA LEU A 125 5.22 15.77 -3.34
C LEU A 125 4.29 16.77 -2.62
N HIS A 126 4.15 16.66 -1.29
CA HIS A 126 3.28 17.53 -0.49
C HIS A 126 3.76 18.98 -0.50
N LYS A 127 5.08 19.16 -0.48
CA LYS A 127 5.75 20.47 -0.54
C LYS A 127 5.86 21.04 -1.96
N SER A 128 5.55 20.25 -2.99
CA SER A 128 5.71 20.67 -4.39
C SER A 128 4.46 21.34 -4.95
N ALA A 129 4.62 22.05 -6.07
CA ALA A 129 3.50 22.60 -6.83
C ALA A 129 2.54 21.52 -7.39
N ARG A 130 2.97 20.26 -7.48
CA ARG A 130 2.17 19.10 -7.92
C ARG A 130 1.40 18.43 -6.80
N CYS A 131 1.38 19.02 -5.60
CA CYS A 131 0.63 18.52 -4.47
C CYS A 131 -0.86 18.34 -4.86
N PRO A 132 -1.45 17.16 -4.63
CA PRO A 132 -2.84 16.91 -5.00
C PRO A 132 -3.79 17.74 -4.15
N ALA A 133 -4.94 18.09 -4.73
CA ALA A 133 -5.92 18.97 -4.10
C ALA A 133 -6.36 18.51 -2.70
N TRP A 134 -6.52 17.20 -2.49
CA TRP A 134 -6.92 16.63 -1.20
C TRP A 134 -5.87 16.80 -0.08
N ALA A 135 -4.59 17.02 -0.42
CA ALA A 135 -3.50 17.23 0.53
C ALA A 135 -3.09 18.71 0.66
N LYS A 136 -3.40 19.53 -0.34
CA LYS A 136 -2.93 20.92 -0.41
C LYS A 136 -3.54 21.74 0.73
N GLY A 137 -2.68 22.36 1.54
CA GLY A 137 -3.10 23.13 2.72
C GLY A 137 -3.58 22.27 3.91
N ASN A 138 -3.63 20.95 3.76
CA ASN A 138 -3.99 20.05 4.84
C ASN A 138 -2.75 19.74 5.71
N ASN A 139 -2.80 20.17 6.97
CA ASN A 139 -1.76 19.92 7.98
C ASN A 139 -2.13 18.79 8.96
N ASN A 140 -3.29 18.15 8.79
CA ASN A 140 -3.69 17.01 9.60
C ASN A 140 -3.14 15.71 8.97
N PHE A 141 -1.87 15.44 9.25
CA PHE A 141 -1.19 14.22 8.81
C PHE A 141 -0.26 13.69 9.89
N VAL A 142 0.05 12.39 9.79
CA VAL A 142 1.17 11.77 10.50
C VAL A 142 2.31 11.58 9.50
N GLU A 143 3.52 12.03 9.84
CA GLU A 143 4.72 11.83 9.02
C GLU A 143 5.48 10.59 9.50
N ILE A 144 5.65 9.58 8.64
CA ILE A 144 6.39 8.35 8.94
C ILE A 144 7.38 8.10 7.81
N GLY A 145 8.67 8.24 8.12
CA GLY A 145 9.74 8.19 7.13
C GLY A 145 9.57 9.30 6.08
N SER A 146 9.57 8.93 4.80
CA SER A 146 9.45 9.88 3.68
C SER A 146 8.01 10.19 3.27
N HIS A 147 7.01 9.73 4.02
CA HIS A 147 5.59 9.82 3.67
C HIS A 147 4.79 10.56 4.74
N ARG A 148 3.73 11.23 4.29
CA ARG A 148 2.68 11.83 5.12
C ARG A 148 1.38 11.08 4.89
N PHE A 149 0.74 10.67 5.97
CA PHE A 149 -0.47 9.86 5.99
C PHE A 149 -1.65 10.70 6.49
N PHE A 150 -2.77 10.64 5.77
CA PHE A 150 -3.94 11.48 6.00
C PHE A 150 -5.17 10.60 6.25
N SER A 151 -5.83 10.82 7.38
CA SER A 151 -7.11 10.23 7.74
C SER A 151 -8.25 11.21 7.45
N GLY A 152 -9.50 10.70 7.41
CA GLY A 152 -10.68 11.54 7.19
C GLY A 152 -10.86 12.11 5.77
N ILE A 153 -10.02 11.71 4.82
CA ILE A 153 -10.19 12.08 3.40
C ILE A 153 -11.29 11.21 2.78
N ALA A 154 -12.29 11.87 2.19
CA ALA A 154 -13.54 11.26 1.72
C ALA A 154 -13.38 10.45 0.43
#